data_AF-A0A846C6G0-F1
#
_entry.id   AF-A0A846C6G0-F1
#
_cell.length_a   1.000
_cell.length_b   1.000
_cell.length_c   1.000
_cell.angle_alpha   90.00
_cell.angle_beta   90.00
_cell.angle_gamma   90.00
#
_symmetry.space_group_name_H-M   'P 1'
#
loop_
_entity.id
_entity.type
_entity.pdbx_description
1 polymer ?
#
loop_
_entity_poly.entity_id
_entity_poly.type
_entity_poly.pdbx_seq_one_letter_code
_entity_poly.pdbx_strand_id
1 'polypeptide(L)'
;MSEIIITNPTPSSSFTFNGTTFITATPNPDELEGTSGNDSINAKGSNDLVNSGDGNDTVEGKGGDDSIGGGEGNDRILGNVGNDFLVGGLGNDNVEGGAGEDTVKGNAGNDKLDGGSGDDTIEGGTGNDTALGDTGADFIDGGSGNDNLSGDNVGQPGFSDTVLGGSGDDTLYGGAGADSLVGGGDNDSIRGGQGNDTMRGGIGDDIIEGISGENLIFAGEGNDTVIGGLNSDTIFGGDGNDSLLGGNGNDSLLGGAGDDTLRGGQGEDTFIGSIGNDIIDGGGGADVYIFDVNASVGIDTLTNFQNNDIIQIDEDIILGNAGGNIVLETVTDINNFTPNGSTNVVYDTSGELYFVQDDNTVQQFAFLQGDTPVADDFEII
;
A
#
# COMPACT_ATOMS: atom_id res chain seq x y z
N MET A 1 28.17 35.07 23.70
CA MET A 1 29.08 33.97 24.09
C MET A 1 28.22 33.00 24.84
N SER A 2 27.59 32.12 24.10
CA SER A 2 26.86 30.98 24.64
C SER A 2 27.93 30.01 25.16
N GLU A 3 27.79 29.59 26.40
CA GLU A 3 28.77 28.80 27.14
C GLU A 3 28.57 27.33 26.75
N ILE A 4 29.56 26.72 26.10
CA ILE A 4 29.57 25.28 25.81
C ILE A 4 29.64 24.57 27.18
N ILE A 5 28.59 23.84 27.56
CA ILE A 5 28.56 23.06 28.79
C ILE A 5 29.01 21.63 28.44
N ILE A 6 30.11 21.19 29.04
CA ILE A 6 30.66 19.83 28.92
C ILE A 6 30.70 19.23 30.33
N THR A 7 30.01 18.13 30.55
CA THR A 7 29.83 17.48 31.87
C THR A 7 30.50 16.09 31.94
N ASN A 8 31.81 15.99 31.64
CA ASN A 8 32.55 14.73 31.84
C ASN A 8 33.97 14.87 32.44
N PRO A 9 34.53 13.84 33.12
CA PRO A 9 35.75 13.92 33.94
C PRO A 9 37.07 13.98 33.14
N THR A 10 37.00 13.82 31.81
CA THR A 10 38.06 14.12 30.84
C THR A 10 37.43 15.00 29.77
N PRO A 11 37.96 16.20 29.45
CA PRO A 11 37.19 17.11 28.62
C PRO A 11 37.20 16.62 27.17
N SER A 12 36.00 16.49 26.60
CA SER A 12 35.80 16.67 25.17
C SER A 12 36.42 18.00 24.74
N SER A 13 36.87 18.09 23.49
CA SER A 13 37.55 19.29 22.98
C SER A 13 36.64 20.07 22.07
N SER A 14 36.63 21.40 22.20
CA SER A 14 35.97 22.28 21.24
C SER A 14 36.85 23.43 20.74
N PHE A 15 36.66 23.82 19.47
CA PHE A 15 37.26 25.03 18.90
C PHE A 15 36.40 25.56 17.75
N THR A 16 36.42 26.88 17.52
CA THR A 16 35.72 27.49 16.38
C THR A 16 36.70 27.89 15.29
N PHE A 17 36.42 27.52 14.05
CA PHE A 17 37.20 27.94 12.87
C PHE A 17 36.29 28.32 11.72
N ASN A 18 36.52 29.50 11.13
CA ASN A 18 35.71 30.07 10.05
C ASN A 18 34.20 30.13 10.32
N GLY A 19 33.79 30.24 11.58
CA GLY A 19 32.39 30.33 11.97
C GLY A 19 31.73 28.99 12.30
N THR A 20 32.44 27.86 12.18
CA THR A 20 31.97 26.54 12.58
C THR A 20 32.61 26.11 13.90
N THR A 21 31.84 25.59 14.87
CA THR A 21 32.41 24.98 16.08
C THR A 21 32.63 23.49 15.87
N PHE A 22 33.83 23.01 16.18
CA PHE A 22 34.16 21.60 16.14
C PHE A 22 34.14 21.07 17.56
N ILE A 23 33.41 19.99 17.81
CA ILE A 23 33.28 19.31 19.10
C ILE A 23 33.70 17.85 18.91
N THR A 24 34.50 17.33 19.83
CA THR A 24 34.95 15.93 19.79
C THR A 24 34.89 15.33 21.17
N ALA A 25 34.10 14.26 21.31
CA ALA A 25 33.92 13.55 22.57
C ALA A 25 35.17 12.77 22.98
N THR A 26 35.08 12.15 24.15
CA THR A 26 36.02 11.20 24.72
C THR A 26 35.65 9.78 24.28
N PRO A 27 36.39 8.74 24.69
CA PRO A 27 35.96 7.35 24.45
C PRO A 27 34.92 6.82 25.45
N ASN A 28 34.32 7.66 26.30
CA ASN A 28 33.32 7.27 27.29
C ASN A 28 32.03 8.05 27.02
N PRO A 29 30.86 7.57 27.50
CA PRO A 29 29.59 8.26 27.35
C PRO A 29 29.68 9.75 27.68
N ASP A 30 29.42 10.61 26.71
CA ASP A 30 29.51 12.05 26.78
C ASP A 30 28.15 12.72 26.58
N GLU A 31 28.00 13.92 27.14
CA GLU A 31 26.89 14.84 26.85
C GLU A 31 27.50 16.04 26.11
N LEU A 32 27.11 16.23 24.86
CA LEU A 32 27.65 17.21 23.94
C LEU A 32 26.58 18.22 23.55
N GLU A 33 26.86 19.50 23.79
CA GLU A 33 26.01 20.62 23.41
C GLU A 33 26.73 21.49 22.39
N GLY A 34 26.09 21.69 21.24
CA GLY A 34 26.50 22.63 20.22
C GLY A 34 26.16 24.07 20.58
N THR A 35 26.12 24.91 19.57
CA THR A 35 25.98 26.36 19.64
C THR A 35 24.76 26.79 18.83
N SER A 36 24.62 28.09 18.57
CA SER A 36 23.53 28.63 17.76
C SER A 36 23.97 28.89 16.31
N GLY A 37 25.02 28.23 15.87
CA GLY A 37 25.51 28.30 14.51
C GLY A 37 26.19 26.98 14.15
N ASN A 38 26.53 26.82 12.87
CA ASN A 38 26.95 25.54 12.33
C ASN A 38 28.06 24.86 13.15
N ASP A 39 27.85 23.61 13.50
CA ASP A 39 28.75 22.81 14.30
C ASP A 39 29.11 21.49 13.61
N SER A 40 30.24 20.93 14.02
CA SER A 40 30.74 19.63 13.56
C SER A 40 31.10 18.81 14.78
N ILE A 41 30.28 17.81 15.08
CA ILE A 41 30.33 17.01 16.29
C ILE A 41 30.71 15.57 15.95
N ASN A 42 31.68 15.03 16.68
CA ASN A 42 32.10 13.64 16.59
C ASN A 42 31.99 12.99 17.98
N ALA A 43 31.02 12.09 18.15
CA ALA A 43 30.65 11.46 19.42
C ALA A 43 31.61 10.30 19.78
N LYS A 44 32.04 9.51 18.79
CA LYS A 44 32.95 8.35 18.92
C LYS A 44 32.20 7.10 19.37
N GLY A 45 32.89 6.18 20.05
CA GLY A 45 32.48 4.77 20.12
C GLY A 45 31.73 4.40 21.40
N SER A 46 31.13 5.37 22.09
CA SER A 46 30.36 5.17 23.31
C SER A 46 28.97 5.74 23.14
N ASN A 47 28.01 5.25 23.93
CA ASN A 47 26.65 5.78 23.97
C ASN A 47 26.66 7.25 24.45
N ASP A 48 26.44 8.18 23.53
CA ASP A 48 26.55 9.61 23.75
C ASP A 48 25.18 10.30 23.63
N LEU A 49 25.03 11.44 24.32
CA LEU A 49 23.89 12.34 24.18
C LEU A 49 24.38 13.62 23.48
N VAL A 50 23.83 13.93 22.31
CA VAL A 50 24.22 15.07 21.49
C VAL A 50 23.01 15.95 21.19
N ASN A 51 23.16 17.25 21.41
CA ASN A 51 22.24 18.28 20.95
C ASN A 51 23.06 19.32 20.18
N SER A 52 22.90 19.40 18.85
CA SER A 52 23.72 20.31 18.04
C SER A 52 23.24 21.76 18.03
N GLY A 53 21.94 22.00 18.24
CA GLY A 53 21.41 23.33 18.55
C GLY A 53 20.80 24.04 17.34
N ASP A 54 21.17 25.31 17.11
CA ASP A 54 20.72 26.01 15.90
C ASP A 54 21.88 26.04 14.89
N GLY A 55 21.57 26.06 13.60
CA GLY A 55 22.55 26.13 12.52
C GLY A 55 22.47 24.90 11.63
N ASN A 56 23.29 24.88 10.58
CA ASN A 56 23.39 23.67 9.75
C ASN A 56 24.56 22.85 10.26
N ASP A 57 24.24 21.81 11.01
CA ASP A 57 25.18 21.03 11.78
C ASP A 57 25.57 19.72 11.07
N THR A 58 26.68 19.14 11.51
CA THR A 58 27.10 17.81 11.08
C THR A 58 27.50 17.00 12.30
N VAL A 59 26.74 15.95 12.58
CA VAL A 59 26.96 15.07 13.74
C VAL A 59 27.27 13.65 13.28
N GLU A 60 28.31 13.06 13.87
CA GLU A 60 28.64 11.65 13.71
C GLU A 60 28.67 10.97 15.08
N GLY A 61 27.74 10.03 15.32
CA GLY A 61 27.71 9.13 16.47
C GLY A 61 28.95 8.24 16.51
N LYS A 62 29.02 7.33 15.54
CA LYS A 62 30.08 6.34 15.23
C LYS A 62 29.81 4.96 15.80
N GLY A 63 29.74 4.82 17.11
CA GLY A 63 29.66 3.51 17.74
C GLY A 63 29.01 3.61 19.10
N GLY A 64 28.19 2.63 19.46
CA GLY A 64 27.41 2.70 20.70
C GLY A 64 26.01 3.23 20.40
N ASP A 65 25.12 3.11 21.37
CA ASP A 65 23.71 3.51 21.22
C ASP A 65 23.60 5.01 21.56
N ASP A 66 23.60 5.86 20.53
CA ASP A 66 23.65 7.30 20.64
C ASP A 66 22.26 7.93 20.64
N SER A 67 22.11 9.09 21.30
CA SER A 67 20.92 9.93 21.22
C SER A 67 21.31 11.29 20.67
N ILE A 68 20.88 11.61 19.46
CA ILE A 68 21.35 12.77 18.71
C ILE A 68 20.16 13.62 18.25
N GLY A 69 20.17 14.92 18.57
CA GLY A 69 19.24 15.91 18.04
C GLY A 69 19.96 16.99 17.22
N GLY A 70 19.47 17.26 16.02
CA GLY A 70 19.93 18.31 15.10
C GLY A 70 19.53 19.71 15.57
N GLY A 71 18.23 19.92 15.76
CA GLY A 71 17.68 21.16 16.29
C GLY A 71 17.08 22.04 15.19
N GLU A 72 17.51 23.30 15.06
CA GLU A 72 17.04 24.17 13.96
C GLU A 72 18.10 24.26 12.86
N GLY A 73 17.72 24.02 11.60
CA GLY A 73 18.58 24.20 10.45
C GLY A 73 18.51 23.02 9.50
N ASN A 74 19.45 22.94 8.56
CA ASN A 74 19.53 21.78 7.67
C ASN A 74 20.73 20.94 8.10
N ASP A 75 20.46 19.89 8.85
CA ASP A 75 21.45 19.10 9.55
C ASP A 75 21.83 17.83 8.80
N ARG A 76 23.04 17.35 9.07
CA ARG A 76 23.49 16.02 8.66
C ARG A 76 23.82 15.21 9.90
N ILE A 77 23.10 14.13 10.12
CA ILE A 77 23.27 13.25 11.28
C ILE A 77 23.60 11.84 10.79
N LEU A 78 24.63 11.22 11.37
CA LEU A 78 25.04 9.84 11.10
C LEU A 78 25.16 9.07 12.43
N GLY A 79 24.28 8.10 12.70
CA GLY A 79 24.38 7.21 13.86
C GLY A 79 25.58 6.25 13.76
N ASN A 80 25.66 5.55 12.63
CA ASN A 80 26.64 4.54 12.23
C ASN A 80 26.43 3.15 12.84
N VAL A 81 26.85 2.86 14.08
CA VAL A 81 26.82 1.49 14.62
C VAL A 81 26.30 1.54 16.04
N GLY A 82 25.24 0.79 16.32
CA GLY A 82 24.54 0.86 17.59
C GLY A 82 23.06 1.02 17.32
N ASN A 83 22.25 0.97 18.38
CA ASN A 83 20.82 1.23 18.27
C ASN A 83 20.58 2.70 18.62
N ASP A 84 20.59 3.56 17.61
CA ASP A 84 20.63 5.01 17.74
C ASP A 84 19.23 5.63 17.77
N PHE A 85 19.09 6.73 18.51
CA PHE A 85 17.91 7.59 18.49
C PHE A 85 18.27 8.95 17.89
N LEU A 86 17.85 9.18 16.65
CA LEU A 86 18.25 10.30 15.83
C LEU A 86 17.05 11.19 15.51
N VAL A 87 17.21 12.50 15.70
CA VAL A 87 16.16 13.50 15.45
C VAL A 87 16.75 14.66 14.65
N GLY A 88 16.22 14.92 13.45
CA GLY A 88 16.56 16.08 12.62
C GLY A 88 16.14 17.38 13.30
N GLY A 89 14.84 17.67 13.31
CA GLY A 89 14.29 18.84 13.98
C GLY A 89 13.53 19.75 13.03
N LEU A 90 13.88 21.04 12.99
CA LEU A 90 13.28 21.98 12.05
C LEU A 90 14.23 22.22 10.89
N GLY A 91 13.75 22.12 9.66
CA GLY A 91 14.51 22.36 8.44
C GLY A 91 14.64 21.08 7.64
N ASN A 92 15.47 21.10 6.60
CA ASN A 92 15.57 19.95 5.69
C ASN A 92 16.82 19.15 6.04
N ASP A 93 16.62 18.06 6.76
CA ASP A 93 17.66 17.27 7.38
C ASP A 93 18.04 16.03 6.55
N ASN A 94 19.21 15.48 6.83
CA ASN A 94 19.70 14.24 6.26
C ASN A 94 20.21 13.35 7.40
N VAL A 95 19.43 12.33 7.74
CA VAL A 95 19.63 11.48 8.92
C VAL A 95 19.80 10.03 8.47
N GLU A 96 20.90 9.40 8.89
CA GLU A 96 21.25 8.01 8.58
C GLU A 96 21.50 7.26 9.89
N GLY A 97 20.71 6.21 10.16
CA GLY A 97 20.83 5.32 11.33
C GLY A 97 22.13 4.53 11.26
N GLY A 98 22.26 3.67 10.25
CA GLY A 98 23.47 2.92 9.98
C GLY A 98 23.26 1.44 10.26
N ALA A 99 23.81 0.91 11.34
CA ALA A 99 23.76 -0.51 11.66
C ALA A 99 23.36 -0.74 13.11
N GLY A 100 22.22 -1.39 13.29
CA GLY A 100 21.55 -1.60 14.56
C GLY A 100 20.06 -1.38 14.38
N GLU A 101 19.29 -1.50 15.46
CA GLU A 101 17.86 -1.15 15.44
C GLU A 101 17.74 0.33 15.79
N ASP A 102 17.58 1.18 14.77
CA ASP A 102 17.62 2.63 14.88
C ASP A 102 16.22 3.24 14.94
N THR A 103 16.10 4.39 15.59
CA THR A 103 14.93 5.26 15.52
C THR A 103 15.33 6.58 14.89
N VAL A 104 14.78 6.87 13.71
CA VAL A 104 15.11 8.05 12.90
C VAL A 104 13.88 8.94 12.76
N LYS A 105 13.99 10.22 13.11
CA LYS A 105 12.88 11.19 13.02
C LYS A 105 13.30 12.45 12.28
N GLY A 106 12.57 12.84 11.24
CA GLY A 106 12.76 14.12 10.53
C GLY A 106 12.17 15.30 11.32
N ASN A 107 10.90 15.16 11.70
CA ASN A 107 10.00 16.20 12.21
C ASN A 107 9.53 17.19 11.15
N ALA A 108 10.13 18.37 11.00
CA ALA A 108 9.52 19.42 10.18
C ALA A 108 10.46 19.94 9.11
N GLY A 109 10.10 19.68 7.86
CA GLY A 109 10.84 20.09 6.68
C GLY A 109 10.77 18.99 5.65
N ASN A 110 11.60 19.09 4.61
CA ASN A 110 11.68 18.03 3.61
C ASN A 110 12.95 17.23 3.89
N ASP A 111 12.78 16.14 4.63
CA ASP A 111 13.86 15.37 5.21
C ASP A 111 14.26 14.19 4.35
N LYS A 112 15.52 13.80 4.46
CA LYS A 112 16.02 12.53 3.91
C LYS A 112 16.42 11.63 5.07
N LEU A 113 15.73 10.50 5.20
CA LEU A 113 15.87 9.55 6.28
C LEU A 113 16.28 8.18 5.73
N ASP A 114 17.24 7.54 6.39
CA ASP A 114 17.79 6.23 6.01
C ASP A 114 18.01 5.42 7.30
N GLY A 115 17.31 4.30 7.46
CA GLY A 115 17.45 3.40 8.60
C GLY A 115 18.79 2.66 8.55
N GLY A 116 18.99 1.93 7.46
CA GLY A 116 20.23 1.23 7.16
C GLY A 116 20.08 -0.27 7.36
N SER A 117 20.78 -0.86 8.31
CA SER A 117 20.70 -2.30 8.56
C SER A 117 20.24 -2.60 9.97
N GLY A 118 19.19 -3.40 10.10
CA GLY A 118 18.52 -3.71 11.35
C GLY A 118 17.03 -3.42 11.21
N ASP A 119 16.26 -3.75 12.23
CA ASP A 119 14.82 -3.49 12.22
C ASP A 119 14.61 -2.05 12.71
N ASP A 120 14.40 -1.12 11.79
CA ASP A 120 14.42 0.32 12.05
C ASP A 120 13.01 0.92 12.20
N THR A 121 12.94 2.08 12.86
CA THR A 121 11.72 2.90 12.96
C THR A 121 12.00 4.29 12.41
N ILE A 122 11.30 4.69 11.36
CA ILE A 122 11.48 5.96 10.67
C ILE A 122 10.17 6.78 10.71
N GLU A 123 10.25 8.05 11.12
CA GLU A 123 9.14 9.01 11.13
C GLU A 123 9.55 10.28 10.37
N GLY A 124 8.89 10.57 9.24
CA GLY A 124 9.11 11.78 8.44
C GLY A 124 8.65 13.03 9.17
N GLY A 125 7.35 13.13 9.40
CA GLY A 125 6.71 14.19 10.18
C GLY A 125 5.89 15.11 9.29
N THR A 126 6.34 16.34 9.05
CA THR A 126 5.65 17.31 8.20
C THR A 126 6.59 17.83 7.13
N GLY A 127 6.09 17.92 5.90
CA GLY A 127 6.84 18.30 4.72
C GLY A 127 6.97 17.10 3.80
N ASN A 128 7.70 17.26 2.70
CA ASN A 128 7.80 16.20 1.69
C ASN A 128 9.09 15.41 1.93
N ASP A 129 8.95 14.27 2.56
CA ASP A 129 10.05 13.47 3.07
C ASP A 129 10.46 12.36 2.10
N THR A 130 11.68 11.87 2.27
CA THR A 130 12.17 10.67 1.59
C THR A 130 12.76 9.74 2.61
N ALA A 131 12.17 8.56 2.78
CA ALA A 131 12.59 7.56 3.76
C ALA A 131 12.93 6.22 3.10
N LEU A 132 13.97 5.57 3.61
CA LEU A 132 14.42 4.24 3.21
C LEU A 132 14.72 3.39 4.46
N GLY A 133 14.15 2.20 4.56
CA GLY A 133 14.50 1.22 5.61
C GLY A 133 15.84 0.50 5.32
N ASP A 134 16.02 0.06 4.07
CA ASP A 134 17.16 -0.68 3.51
C ASP A 134 17.21 -2.18 3.83
N THR A 135 17.67 -2.63 4.99
CA THR A 135 17.67 -4.06 5.31
C THR A 135 17.21 -4.35 6.72
N GLY A 136 16.17 -5.15 6.86
CA GLY A 136 15.58 -5.51 8.14
C GLY A 136 14.07 -5.45 8.01
N ALA A 137 13.34 -5.73 9.08
CA ALA A 137 11.90 -5.54 9.09
C ALA A 137 11.58 -4.14 9.62
N ASP A 138 11.35 -3.20 8.71
CA ASP A 138 11.30 -1.77 9.02
C ASP A 138 9.89 -1.25 9.23
N PHE A 139 9.77 -0.22 10.05
CA PHE A 139 8.55 0.58 10.20
C PHE A 139 8.81 2.01 9.74
N ILE A 140 8.03 2.48 8.76
CA ILE A 140 8.15 3.81 8.18
C ILE A 140 6.80 4.52 8.23
N ASP A 141 6.77 5.74 8.76
CA ASP A 141 5.61 6.64 8.78
C ASP A 141 6.01 8.00 8.17
N GLY A 142 5.48 8.33 7.00
CA GLY A 142 5.78 9.59 6.29
C GLY A 142 5.19 10.80 7.01
N GLY A 143 3.92 10.71 7.38
CA GLY A 143 3.23 11.73 8.16
C GLY A 143 2.40 12.66 7.28
N SER A 144 2.82 13.91 7.13
CA SER A 144 2.08 14.93 6.38
C SER A 144 2.92 15.53 5.27
N GLY A 145 2.49 15.41 4.03
CA GLY A 145 3.17 15.94 2.86
C GLY A 145 3.08 14.95 1.72
N ASN A 146 3.84 15.19 0.66
CA ASN A 146 3.92 14.23 -0.43
C ASN A 146 5.25 13.47 -0.30
N ASP A 147 5.18 12.30 0.31
CA ASP A 147 6.33 11.54 0.76
C ASP A 147 6.75 10.47 -0.25
N ASN A 148 8.02 10.07 -0.19
CA ASN A 148 8.58 8.99 -1.00
C ASN A 148 9.24 7.96 -0.08
N LEU A 149 8.56 6.84 0.12
CA LEU A 149 8.84 5.88 1.17
C LEU A 149 9.16 4.51 0.55
N SER A 150 10.23 3.89 1.03
CA SER A 150 10.70 2.59 0.55
C SER A 150 11.11 1.72 1.73
N GLY A 151 10.53 0.52 1.86
CA GLY A 151 10.99 -0.49 2.83
C GLY A 151 12.41 -0.91 2.48
N ASP A 152 12.58 -1.55 1.32
CA ASP A 152 13.89 -2.05 0.87
C ASP A 152 14.52 -1.26 -0.28
N ASN A 153 15.83 -1.46 -0.46
CA ASN A 153 16.49 -1.25 -1.75
C ASN A 153 16.11 -2.34 -2.78
N VAL A 154 15.92 -1.94 -4.04
CA VAL A 154 15.60 -2.87 -5.14
C VAL A 154 16.64 -4.00 -5.26
N GLY A 155 16.19 -5.24 -5.03
CA GLY A 155 16.99 -6.45 -5.21
C GLY A 155 17.70 -6.97 -3.96
N GLN A 156 17.36 -6.46 -2.77
CA GLN A 156 17.78 -6.99 -1.48
C GLN A 156 16.98 -8.25 -1.08
N PRO A 157 17.45 -9.03 -0.08
CA PRO A 157 16.69 -10.14 0.47
C PRO A 157 15.43 -9.63 1.15
N GLY A 158 14.29 -10.26 0.88
CA GLY A 158 13.01 -9.72 1.35
C GLY A 158 12.74 -9.89 2.84
N PHE A 159 12.47 -8.79 3.51
CA PHE A 159 11.95 -8.68 4.87
C PHE A 159 10.55 -8.10 4.85
N SER A 160 9.81 -8.21 5.94
CA SER A 160 8.43 -7.71 5.98
C SER A 160 8.41 -6.31 6.55
N ASP A 161 8.16 -5.33 5.69
CA ASP A 161 8.14 -3.92 6.08
C ASP A 161 6.72 -3.42 6.33
N THR A 162 6.61 -2.37 7.13
CA THR A 162 5.37 -1.59 7.30
C THR A 162 5.63 -0.16 6.87
N VAL A 163 4.92 0.30 5.83
CA VAL A 163 5.09 1.63 5.25
C VAL A 163 3.75 2.38 5.27
N LEU A 164 3.71 3.52 5.94
CA LEU A 164 2.53 4.38 6.06
C LEU A 164 2.83 5.74 5.42
N GLY A 165 2.04 6.15 4.42
CA GLY A 165 2.16 7.46 3.77
C GLY A 165 1.69 8.58 4.69
N GLY A 166 0.39 8.55 5.02
CA GLY A 166 -0.22 9.49 5.94
C GLY A 166 -1.20 10.40 5.21
N SER A 167 -0.89 11.68 5.07
CA SER A 167 -1.72 12.63 4.31
C SER A 167 -0.92 13.35 3.24
N GLY A 168 -1.46 13.43 2.04
CA GLY A 168 -0.83 14.04 0.86
C GLY A 168 -0.65 12.97 -0.22
N ASP A 169 -0.20 13.37 -1.42
CA ASP A 169 -0.06 12.41 -2.51
C ASP A 169 1.28 11.65 -2.34
N ASP A 170 1.25 10.46 -1.76
CA ASP A 170 2.43 9.69 -1.36
C ASP A 170 2.86 8.65 -2.41
N THR A 171 4.15 8.30 -2.40
CA THR A 171 4.71 7.20 -3.19
C THR A 171 5.34 6.17 -2.27
N LEU A 172 4.79 4.95 -2.28
CA LEU A 172 5.20 3.85 -1.41
C LEU A 172 5.72 2.67 -2.23
N TYR A 173 6.83 2.09 -1.78
CA TYR A 173 7.39 0.85 -2.30
C TYR A 173 7.75 -0.11 -1.16
N GLY A 174 7.22 -1.34 -1.20
CA GLY A 174 7.46 -2.35 -0.18
C GLY A 174 8.85 -2.92 -0.33
N GLY A 175 9.07 -3.63 -1.42
CA GLY A 175 10.37 -4.20 -1.70
C GLY A 175 10.28 -5.67 -2.04
N ALA A 176 11.04 -6.47 -1.32
CA ALA A 176 10.85 -7.91 -1.32
C ALA A 176 10.40 -8.31 0.08
N GLY A 177 9.61 -9.37 0.19
CA GLY A 177 9.14 -9.87 1.48
C GLY A 177 7.63 -9.97 1.52
N ALA A 178 7.02 -9.60 2.63
CA ALA A 178 5.56 -9.63 2.73
C ALA A 178 5.17 -8.37 3.47
N ASP A 179 4.87 -7.34 2.70
CA ASP A 179 4.88 -5.97 3.18
C ASP A 179 3.46 -5.49 3.50
N SER A 180 3.37 -4.50 4.39
CA SER A 180 2.12 -3.83 4.75
C SER A 180 2.21 -2.36 4.36
N LEU A 181 1.52 -1.97 3.30
CA LEU A 181 1.54 -0.60 2.77
C LEU A 181 0.18 0.08 2.95
N VAL A 182 0.19 1.31 3.45
CA VAL A 182 -1.01 2.15 3.61
C VAL A 182 -0.72 3.54 3.07
N GLY A 183 -1.41 3.96 2.01
CA GLY A 183 -1.31 5.31 1.45
C GLY A 183 -1.83 6.35 2.43
N GLY A 184 -3.13 6.30 2.72
CA GLY A 184 -3.77 7.13 3.74
C GLY A 184 -4.84 8.03 3.16
N GLY A 185 -4.52 9.29 2.90
CA GLY A 185 -5.45 10.22 2.28
C GLY A 185 -4.78 11.09 1.23
N ASP A 186 -5.58 11.54 0.26
CA ASP A 186 -5.15 12.08 -1.04
C ASP A 186 -4.69 10.95 -1.99
N ASN A 187 -4.12 11.28 -3.16
CA ASN A 187 -3.98 10.29 -4.24
C ASN A 187 -2.61 9.61 -4.18
N ASP A 188 -2.58 8.34 -3.81
CA ASP A 188 -1.35 7.61 -3.51
C ASP A 188 -0.91 6.71 -4.66
N SER A 189 0.40 6.47 -4.74
CA SER A 189 1.03 5.50 -5.64
C SER A 189 1.71 4.41 -4.83
N ILE A 190 1.12 3.23 -4.77
CA ILE A 190 1.57 2.11 -3.94
C ILE A 190 2.07 0.97 -4.82
N ARG A 191 3.25 0.43 -4.49
CA ARG A 191 3.80 -0.75 -5.17
C ARG A 191 4.35 -1.77 -4.17
N GLY A 192 3.74 -2.95 -4.10
CA GLY A 192 4.12 -4.02 -3.17
C GLY A 192 5.52 -4.56 -3.47
N GLY A 193 5.67 -5.20 -4.63
CA GLY A 193 6.97 -5.69 -5.10
C GLY A 193 7.01 -7.21 -5.16
N GLN A 194 7.94 -7.84 -4.44
CA GLN A 194 8.04 -9.30 -4.41
C GLN A 194 7.46 -9.85 -3.12
N GLY A 195 6.46 -10.71 -3.26
CA GLY A 195 5.94 -11.55 -2.19
C GLY A 195 4.52 -11.15 -1.83
N ASN A 196 4.02 -11.67 -0.70
CA ASN A 196 2.59 -11.61 -0.42
C ASN A 196 2.27 -10.34 0.35
N ASP A 197 1.96 -9.28 -0.37
CA ASP A 197 1.82 -7.94 0.22
C ASP A 197 0.36 -7.64 0.59
N THR A 198 0.18 -6.84 1.62
CA THR A 198 -1.10 -6.23 1.99
C THR A 198 -1.03 -4.74 1.71
N MET A 199 -1.88 -4.25 0.82
CA MET A 199 -1.90 -2.85 0.38
C MET A 199 -3.26 -2.20 0.67
N ARG A 200 -3.23 -0.95 1.13
CA ARG A 200 -4.41 -0.11 1.30
C ARG A 200 -4.17 1.27 0.70
N GLY A 201 -4.97 1.69 -0.28
CA GLY A 201 -4.95 3.05 -0.84
C GLY A 201 -5.42 4.06 0.20
N GLY A 202 -6.72 4.10 0.44
CA GLY A 202 -7.30 4.94 1.49
C GLY A 202 -8.38 5.85 0.94
N ILE A 203 -8.19 7.16 1.05
CA ILE A 203 -9.10 8.18 0.49
C ILE A 203 -8.36 8.88 -0.66
N GLY A 204 -8.86 8.82 -1.88
CA GLY A 204 -8.21 9.45 -3.04
C GLY A 204 -8.35 8.57 -4.27
N ASP A 205 -8.02 9.11 -5.44
CA ASP A 205 -7.94 8.28 -6.66
C ASP A 205 -6.55 7.60 -6.69
N ASP A 206 -6.44 6.39 -6.14
CA ASP A 206 -5.16 5.71 -5.88
C ASP A 206 -4.68 4.85 -7.07
N ILE A 207 -3.36 4.65 -7.15
CA ILE A 207 -2.72 3.72 -8.08
C ILE A 207 -1.98 2.64 -7.29
N ILE A 208 -2.40 1.38 -7.42
CA ILE A 208 -1.85 0.27 -6.64
C ILE A 208 -1.36 -0.85 -7.57
N GLU A 209 -0.11 -1.30 -7.38
CA GLU A 209 0.49 -2.40 -8.15
C GLU A 209 1.12 -3.46 -7.22
N GLY A 210 0.58 -4.69 -7.20
CA GLY A 210 1.11 -5.79 -6.39
C GLY A 210 2.39 -6.43 -6.96
N ILE A 211 2.58 -6.38 -8.28
CA ILE A 211 3.73 -6.95 -9.03
C ILE A 211 3.79 -8.49 -8.98
N SER A 212 4.05 -9.12 -7.83
CA SER A 212 4.18 -10.57 -7.72
C SER A 212 3.96 -11.08 -6.31
N GLY A 213 3.35 -12.26 -6.21
CA GLY A 213 2.97 -12.87 -4.93
C GLY A 213 1.46 -12.85 -4.76
N GLU A 214 0.94 -13.54 -3.76
CA GLU A 214 -0.50 -13.55 -3.50
C GLU A 214 -0.87 -12.31 -2.69
N ASN A 215 -1.27 -11.24 -3.38
CA ASN A 215 -1.50 -9.94 -2.74
C ASN A 215 -2.93 -9.76 -2.23
N LEU A 216 -3.07 -8.98 -1.17
CA LEU A 216 -4.34 -8.52 -0.64
C LEU A 216 -4.42 -7.00 -0.78
N ILE A 217 -5.28 -6.51 -1.67
CA ILE A 217 -5.35 -5.10 -2.03
C ILE A 217 -6.73 -4.52 -1.68
N PHE A 218 -6.74 -3.42 -0.93
CA PHE A 218 -7.92 -2.61 -0.65
C PHE A 218 -7.71 -1.20 -1.21
N ALA A 219 -8.38 -0.84 -2.30
CA ALA A 219 -8.14 0.46 -2.93
C ALA A 219 -8.73 1.61 -2.08
N GLY A 220 -10.03 1.63 -1.82
CA GLY A 220 -10.63 2.48 -0.78
C GLY A 220 -11.75 3.36 -1.28
N GLU A 221 -11.73 4.65 -0.93
CA GLU A 221 -12.66 5.66 -1.43
C GLU A 221 -11.99 6.44 -2.58
N GLY A 222 -12.58 6.49 -3.76
CA GLY A 222 -12.05 7.20 -4.92
C GLY A 222 -12.18 6.38 -6.19
N ASN A 223 -11.72 6.91 -7.33
CA ASN A 223 -11.69 6.15 -8.58
C ASN A 223 -10.31 5.54 -8.75
N ASP A 224 -10.16 4.31 -8.28
CA ASP A 224 -8.87 3.69 -8.11
C ASP A 224 -8.43 2.91 -9.35
N THR A 225 -7.10 2.77 -9.52
CA THR A 225 -6.51 1.90 -10.53
C THR A 225 -5.64 0.85 -9.86
N VAL A 226 -6.04 -0.42 -9.95
CA VAL A 226 -5.34 -1.54 -9.30
C VAL A 226 -4.87 -2.57 -10.32
N ILE A 227 -3.62 -3.01 -10.15
CA ILE A 227 -3.03 -4.15 -10.87
C ILE A 227 -2.51 -5.15 -9.84
N GLY A 228 -3.09 -6.35 -9.78
CA GLY A 228 -2.62 -7.44 -8.91
C GLY A 228 -1.22 -7.91 -9.30
N GLY A 229 -1.07 -8.38 -10.54
CA GLY A 229 0.21 -8.70 -11.15
C GLY A 229 0.37 -10.18 -11.47
N LEU A 230 1.25 -10.86 -10.74
CA LEU A 230 1.49 -12.30 -10.87
C LEU A 230 1.00 -13.00 -9.60
N ASN A 231 0.55 -14.26 -9.77
CA ASN A 231 -0.04 -15.10 -8.74
C ASN A 231 -1.47 -14.68 -8.40
N SER A 232 -2.11 -15.44 -7.53
CA SER A 232 -3.52 -15.25 -7.17
C SER A 232 -3.68 -14.08 -6.22
N ASP A 233 -4.26 -13.00 -6.73
CA ASP A 233 -4.49 -11.76 -5.98
C ASP A 233 -5.94 -11.66 -5.49
N THR A 234 -6.15 -10.97 -4.37
CA THR A 234 -7.48 -10.55 -3.91
C THR A 234 -7.55 -9.04 -3.90
N ILE A 235 -8.45 -8.48 -4.70
CA ILE A 235 -8.56 -7.05 -4.94
C ILE A 235 -9.97 -6.57 -4.56
N PHE A 236 -10.03 -5.55 -3.72
CA PHE A 236 -11.24 -4.81 -3.38
C PHE A 236 -11.08 -3.37 -3.90
N GLY A 237 -11.94 -2.93 -4.81
CA GLY A 237 -12.01 -1.55 -5.30
C GLY A 237 -12.48 -0.63 -4.18
N GLY A 238 -13.77 -0.68 -3.84
CA GLY A 238 -14.32 0.08 -2.72
C GLY A 238 -15.40 1.04 -3.19
N ASP A 239 -15.36 2.30 -2.77
CA ASP A 239 -16.34 3.31 -3.18
C ASP A 239 -15.75 4.15 -4.33
N GLY A 240 -16.42 4.23 -5.48
CA GLY A 240 -16.03 5.02 -6.64
C GLY A 240 -16.02 4.18 -7.91
N ASN A 241 -15.58 4.74 -9.04
CA ASN A 241 -15.55 3.99 -10.31
C ASN A 241 -14.14 3.43 -10.53
N ASP A 242 -13.95 2.16 -10.18
CA ASP A 242 -12.62 1.56 -10.11
C ASP A 242 -12.21 0.83 -11.39
N SER A 243 -10.91 0.74 -11.62
CA SER A 243 -10.30 -0.04 -12.70
C SER A 243 -9.39 -1.11 -12.12
N LEU A 244 -9.89 -2.34 -12.07
CA LEU A 244 -9.21 -3.49 -11.44
C LEU A 244 -8.70 -4.47 -12.51
N LEU A 245 -7.42 -4.83 -12.44
CA LEU A 245 -6.79 -5.86 -13.27
C LEU A 245 -6.11 -6.90 -12.37
N GLY A 246 -6.57 -8.16 -12.40
CA GLY A 246 -5.97 -9.27 -11.67
C GLY A 246 -4.57 -9.59 -12.17
N GLY A 247 -4.46 -10.01 -13.43
CA GLY A 247 -3.19 -10.29 -14.09
C GLY A 247 -3.03 -11.76 -14.46
N ASN A 248 -1.98 -12.40 -13.96
CA ASN A 248 -1.79 -13.84 -14.10
C ASN A 248 -2.03 -14.52 -12.77
N GLY A 249 -2.93 -15.48 -12.68
CA GLY A 249 -3.28 -16.10 -11.41
C GLY A 249 -4.75 -16.45 -11.40
N ASN A 250 -5.19 -17.11 -10.35
CA ASN A 250 -6.62 -17.23 -10.10
C ASN A 250 -7.00 -16.09 -9.17
N ASP A 251 -7.51 -14.99 -9.72
CA ASP A 251 -7.70 -13.75 -8.98
C ASP A 251 -9.13 -13.59 -8.47
N SER A 252 -9.30 -12.86 -7.37
CA SER A 252 -10.62 -12.48 -6.83
C SER A 252 -10.77 -10.97 -6.86
N LEU A 253 -11.71 -10.46 -7.66
CA LEU A 253 -11.94 -9.04 -7.86
C LEU A 253 -13.33 -8.67 -7.37
N LEU A 254 -13.38 -7.76 -6.39
CA LEU A 254 -14.58 -7.12 -5.86
C LEU A 254 -14.57 -5.65 -6.29
N GLY A 255 -15.53 -5.21 -7.11
CA GLY A 255 -15.65 -3.82 -7.56
C GLY A 255 -16.02 -2.91 -6.39
N GLY A 256 -17.26 -3.01 -5.92
CA GLY A 256 -17.73 -2.30 -4.75
C GLY A 256 -18.91 -1.40 -5.09
N ALA A 257 -18.80 -0.10 -4.85
CA ALA A 257 -19.86 0.85 -5.11
C ALA A 257 -19.43 1.87 -6.15
N GLY A 258 -19.97 1.76 -7.36
CA GLY A 258 -19.73 2.67 -8.48
C GLY A 258 -19.73 1.88 -9.79
N ASP A 259 -19.57 2.56 -10.92
CA ASP A 259 -19.53 1.90 -12.22
C ASP A 259 -18.11 1.38 -12.49
N ASP A 260 -17.83 0.13 -12.12
CA ASP A 260 -16.48 -0.42 -12.10
C ASP A 260 -16.08 -1.12 -13.41
N THR A 261 -14.77 -1.24 -13.64
CA THR A 261 -14.19 -2.07 -14.70
C THR A 261 -13.29 -3.14 -14.10
N LEU A 262 -13.71 -4.40 -14.18
CA LEU A 262 -12.98 -5.56 -13.64
C LEU A 262 -12.43 -6.42 -14.78
N ARG A 263 -11.15 -6.75 -14.72
CA ARG A 263 -10.49 -7.65 -15.68
C ARG A 263 -9.66 -8.69 -14.95
N GLY A 264 -9.97 -9.98 -15.15
CA GLY A 264 -9.25 -11.08 -14.49
C GLY A 264 -7.88 -11.27 -15.12
N GLY A 265 -7.85 -11.77 -16.35
CA GLY A 265 -6.63 -11.85 -17.15
C GLY A 265 -6.34 -13.27 -17.59
N GLN A 266 -5.37 -13.93 -16.97
CA GLN A 266 -5.06 -15.34 -17.21
C GLN A 266 -5.24 -16.14 -15.93
N GLY A 267 -6.03 -17.22 -15.99
CA GLY A 267 -6.29 -18.10 -14.86
C GLY A 267 -7.78 -18.13 -14.56
N GLU A 268 -8.18 -18.87 -13.53
CA GLU A 268 -9.60 -19.05 -13.18
C GLU A 268 -10.00 -17.95 -12.19
N ASP A 269 -10.62 -16.89 -12.71
CA ASP A 269 -10.87 -15.67 -11.95
C ASP A 269 -12.28 -15.63 -11.35
N THR A 270 -12.45 -14.95 -10.22
CA THR A 270 -13.74 -14.75 -9.54
C THR A 270 -14.07 -13.27 -9.43
N PHE A 271 -15.28 -12.89 -9.85
CA PHE A 271 -15.74 -11.51 -9.90
C PHE A 271 -17.00 -11.28 -9.09
N ILE A 272 -17.06 -10.15 -8.39
CA ILE A 272 -18.29 -9.57 -7.85
C ILE A 272 -18.27 -8.07 -8.15
N GLY A 273 -19.10 -7.62 -9.08
CA GLY A 273 -19.22 -6.20 -9.43
C GLY A 273 -19.78 -5.36 -8.27
N SER A 274 -20.87 -5.85 -7.66
CA SER A 274 -21.61 -5.21 -6.55
C SER A 274 -22.55 -4.08 -7.01
N ILE A 275 -22.44 -2.87 -6.47
CA ILE A 275 -23.38 -1.76 -6.73
C ILE A 275 -22.84 -0.91 -7.85
N GLY A 276 -23.63 -0.68 -8.90
CA GLY A 276 -23.27 0.14 -10.04
C GLY A 276 -23.45 -0.61 -11.35
N ASN A 277 -23.07 0.00 -12.46
CA ASN A 277 -23.13 -0.62 -13.78
C ASN A 277 -21.72 -1.05 -14.20
N ASP A 278 -21.40 -2.31 -13.94
CA ASP A 278 -20.03 -2.77 -14.04
C ASP A 278 -19.71 -3.34 -15.43
N ILE A 279 -18.45 -3.25 -15.82
CA ILE A 279 -17.91 -3.92 -17.00
C ILE A 279 -16.92 -4.98 -16.53
N ILE A 280 -17.25 -6.25 -16.77
CA ILE A 280 -16.43 -7.37 -16.30
C ILE A 280 -15.90 -8.16 -17.51
N ASP A 281 -14.61 -8.44 -17.54
CA ASP A 281 -13.92 -9.23 -18.56
C ASP A 281 -13.09 -10.33 -17.86
N GLY A 282 -13.56 -11.57 -17.90
CA GLY A 282 -12.83 -12.71 -17.32
C GLY A 282 -11.46 -12.93 -17.96
N GLY A 283 -11.33 -12.61 -19.26
CA GLY A 283 -10.11 -12.89 -19.99
C GLY A 283 -10.03 -14.36 -20.37
N GLY A 284 -9.01 -15.07 -19.90
CA GLY A 284 -8.74 -16.45 -20.26
C GLY A 284 -8.69 -17.37 -19.06
N GLY A 285 -9.61 -18.31 -18.99
CA GLY A 285 -9.73 -19.23 -17.87
C GLY A 285 -11.12 -19.82 -17.85
N ALA A 286 -11.47 -20.51 -16.77
CA ALA A 286 -12.85 -20.85 -16.45
C ALA A 286 -13.30 -19.94 -15.31
N ASP A 287 -13.96 -18.85 -15.67
CA ASP A 287 -14.17 -17.74 -14.73
C ASP A 287 -15.53 -17.83 -14.03
N VAL A 288 -15.63 -17.28 -12.82
CA VAL A 288 -16.86 -17.27 -12.01
C VAL A 288 -17.31 -15.83 -11.76
N TYR A 289 -18.51 -15.50 -12.21
CA TYR A 289 -19.15 -14.21 -12.01
C TYR A 289 -20.26 -14.36 -10.99
N ILE A 290 -20.10 -13.76 -9.82
CA ILE A 290 -21.01 -13.88 -8.69
C ILE A 290 -21.88 -12.63 -8.57
N PHE A 291 -23.20 -12.85 -8.53
CA PHE A 291 -24.19 -11.80 -8.30
C PHE A 291 -24.99 -12.13 -7.04
N ASP A 292 -24.91 -11.28 -6.02
CA ASP A 292 -25.78 -11.35 -4.84
C ASP A 292 -27.03 -10.53 -5.13
N VAL A 293 -28.19 -11.18 -5.24
CA VAL A 293 -29.44 -10.51 -5.64
C VAL A 293 -29.94 -9.49 -4.62
N ASN A 294 -29.37 -9.48 -3.41
CA ASN A 294 -29.74 -8.56 -2.34
C ASN A 294 -28.74 -7.41 -2.17
N ALA A 295 -27.54 -7.52 -2.75
CA ALA A 295 -26.46 -6.55 -2.60
C ALA A 295 -26.03 -5.91 -3.93
N SER A 296 -26.12 -6.63 -5.05
CA SER A 296 -25.79 -6.13 -6.37
C SER A 296 -26.94 -5.29 -6.94
N VAL A 297 -26.68 -4.03 -7.29
CA VAL A 297 -27.69 -3.10 -7.80
C VAL A 297 -27.13 -2.34 -9.00
N GLY A 298 -27.62 -2.65 -10.20
CA GLY A 298 -27.32 -1.93 -11.43
C GLY A 298 -27.45 -2.82 -12.66
N ILE A 299 -26.75 -2.44 -13.74
CA ILE A 299 -26.75 -3.15 -15.01
C ILE A 299 -25.31 -3.51 -15.39
N ASP A 300 -24.98 -4.78 -15.26
CA ASP A 300 -23.61 -5.25 -15.48
C ASP A 300 -23.45 -5.81 -16.89
N THR A 301 -22.28 -5.57 -17.47
CA THR A 301 -21.91 -6.05 -18.80
C THR A 301 -20.73 -7.01 -18.67
N LEU A 302 -20.98 -8.29 -18.92
CA LEU A 302 -19.94 -9.28 -19.09
C LEU A 302 -19.45 -9.26 -20.54
N THR A 303 -18.15 -9.12 -20.70
CA THR A 303 -17.46 -9.15 -21.99
C THR A 303 -16.58 -10.39 -22.08
N ASN A 304 -16.37 -10.89 -23.30
CA ASN A 304 -15.58 -12.09 -23.57
C ASN A 304 -16.01 -13.36 -22.82
N PHE A 305 -17.27 -13.47 -22.39
CA PHE A 305 -17.79 -14.66 -21.72
C PHE A 305 -17.57 -15.91 -22.59
N GLN A 306 -16.93 -16.93 -22.02
CA GLN A 306 -16.54 -18.17 -22.65
C GLN A 306 -17.50 -19.31 -22.27
N ASN A 307 -17.38 -20.45 -22.95
CA ASN A 307 -18.30 -21.57 -22.72
C ASN A 307 -18.05 -22.31 -21.39
N ASN A 308 -16.86 -22.16 -20.83
CA ASN A 308 -16.40 -22.75 -19.57
C ASN A 308 -16.54 -21.79 -18.39
N ASP A 309 -17.02 -20.58 -18.62
CA ASP A 309 -17.32 -19.61 -17.57
C ASP A 309 -18.66 -19.93 -16.91
N ILE A 310 -18.78 -19.47 -15.66
CA ILE A 310 -19.90 -19.72 -14.78
C ILE A 310 -20.47 -18.40 -14.27
N ILE A 311 -21.79 -18.24 -14.34
CA ILE A 311 -22.50 -17.22 -13.57
C ILE A 311 -23.15 -17.89 -12.37
N GLN A 312 -22.77 -17.42 -11.19
CA GLN A 312 -23.34 -17.79 -9.90
C GLN A 312 -24.27 -16.68 -9.42
N ILE A 313 -25.46 -17.06 -8.96
CA ILE A 313 -26.47 -16.13 -8.44
C ILE A 313 -26.84 -16.63 -7.05
N ASP A 314 -26.54 -15.83 -6.02
CA ASP A 314 -26.59 -16.25 -4.61
C ASP A 314 -25.80 -17.57 -4.36
N GLU A 315 -26.42 -18.56 -3.70
CA GLU A 315 -25.83 -19.90 -3.48
C GLU A 315 -26.07 -20.87 -4.66
N ASP A 316 -26.83 -20.46 -5.68
CA ASP A 316 -27.18 -21.33 -6.80
C ASP A 316 -26.33 -21.01 -8.05
N ILE A 317 -25.71 -22.05 -8.63
CA ILE A 317 -24.98 -21.94 -9.90
C ILE A 317 -25.97 -22.14 -11.05
N ILE A 318 -26.15 -21.12 -11.89
CA ILE A 318 -27.25 -21.14 -12.86
C ILE A 318 -26.75 -21.30 -14.30
N LEU A 319 -25.57 -20.79 -14.67
CA LEU A 319 -25.20 -20.68 -16.08
C LEU A 319 -23.78 -21.17 -16.36
N GLY A 320 -23.69 -22.17 -17.24
CA GLY A 320 -22.54 -22.39 -18.10
C GLY A 320 -23.04 -22.54 -19.52
N ASN A 321 -22.39 -21.84 -20.45
CA ASN A 321 -22.55 -21.97 -21.91
C ASN A 321 -23.56 -21.04 -22.63
N ALA A 322 -23.10 -19.80 -22.88
CA ALA A 322 -23.44 -19.05 -24.10
C ALA A 322 -22.34 -18.01 -24.36
N GLY A 323 -21.29 -18.38 -25.11
CA GLY A 323 -20.20 -17.43 -25.38
C GLY A 323 -20.66 -16.13 -26.06
N GLY A 324 -20.02 -15.00 -25.72
CA GLY A 324 -20.38 -13.66 -26.22
C GLY A 324 -20.47 -12.60 -25.12
N ASN A 325 -21.07 -11.44 -25.41
CA ASN A 325 -21.37 -10.45 -24.39
C ASN A 325 -22.72 -10.76 -23.73
N ILE A 326 -22.78 -10.62 -22.41
CA ILE A 326 -24.00 -10.82 -21.61
C ILE A 326 -24.27 -9.53 -20.84
N VAL A 327 -25.52 -9.07 -20.83
CA VAL A 327 -25.97 -7.95 -20.00
C VAL A 327 -26.87 -8.50 -18.91
N LEU A 328 -26.59 -8.18 -17.65
CA LEU A 328 -27.41 -8.55 -16.51
C LEU A 328 -28.19 -7.33 -16.03
N GLU A 329 -29.51 -7.45 -15.92
CA GLU A 329 -30.38 -6.35 -15.47
C GLU A 329 -31.39 -6.81 -14.42
N THR A 330 -31.47 -6.07 -13.31
CA THR A 330 -32.56 -6.23 -12.33
C THR A 330 -33.79 -5.45 -12.78
N VAL A 331 -34.93 -6.12 -12.97
CA VAL A 331 -36.18 -5.47 -13.38
C VAL A 331 -37.31 -5.68 -12.39
N THR A 332 -38.17 -4.68 -12.24
CA THR A 332 -39.39 -4.80 -11.43
C THR A 332 -40.56 -5.39 -12.21
N ASP A 333 -40.52 -5.38 -13.54
CA ASP A 333 -41.57 -5.92 -14.42
C ASP A 333 -40.99 -6.34 -15.78
N ILE A 334 -40.74 -7.64 -15.93
CA ILE A 334 -40.21 -8.24 -17.18
C ILE A 334 -41.09 -7.95 -18.40
N ASN A 335 -42.39 -7.71 -18.22
CA ASN A 335 -43.30 -7.47 -19.36
C ASN A 335 -43.08 -6.12 -20.04
N ASN A 336 -42.37 -5.20 -19.40
CA ASN A 336 -42.01 -3.90 -19.93
C ASN A 336 -40.51 -3.78 -20.24
N PHE A 337 -39.74 -4.85 -20.08
CA PHE A 337 -38.33 -4.90 -20.43
C PHE A 337 -38.13 -4.84 -21.94
N THR A 338 -37.16 -4.05 -22.40
CA THR A 338 -36.78 -3.95 -23.82
C THR A 338 -35.33 -4.35 -23.98
N PRO A 339 -35.04 -5.46 -24.68
CA PRO A 339 -33.66 -5.91 -24.92
C PRO A 339 -32.82 -4.87 -25.66
N ASN A 340 -31.56 -4.76 -25.29
CA ASN A 340 -30.60 -3.80 -25.85
C ASN A 340 -29.76 -4.35 -27.02
N GLY A 341 -30.06 -5.55 -27.52
CA GLY A 341 -29.31 -6.19 -28.63
C GLY A 341 -28.07 -6.98 -28.20
N SER A 342 -28.01 -7.39 -26.93
CA SER A 342 -27.16 -8.48 -26.42
C SER A 342 -28.03 -9.56 -25.76
N THR A 343 -27.45 -10.71 -25.40
CA THR A 343 -28.15 -11.67 -24.53
C THR A 343 -28.36 -11.01 -23.16
N ASN A 344 -29.62 -10.73 -22.83
CA ASN A 344 -29.99 -10.13 -21.55
C ASN A 344 -30.39 -11.24 -20.57
N VAL A 345 -29.78 -11.26 -19.39
CA VAL A 345 -30.21 -12.07 -18.25
C VAL A 345 -30.94 -11.14 -17.30
N VAL A 346 -32.21 -11.43 -17.07
CA VAL A 346 -33.10 -10.53 -16.35
C VAL A 346 -33.66 -11.26 -15.15
N TYR A 347 -33.60 -10.62 -13.99
CA TYR A 347 -34.21 -11.13 -12.77
C TYR A 347 -35.34 -10.20 -12.33
N ASP A 348 -36.51 -10.78 -12.01
CA ASP A 348 -37.62 -10.01 -11.49
C ASP A 348 -37.62 -9.91 -9.96
N THR A 349 -38.34 -8.93 -9.39
CA THR A 349 -38.45 -8.76 -7.92
C THR A 349 -38.99 -9.97 -7.15
N SER A 350 -39.40 -11.04 -7.82
CA SER A 350 -39.98 -12.23 -7.21
C SER A 350 -39.01 -13.39 -7.03
N GLY A 351 -37.82 -13.36 -7.63
CA GLY A 351 -36.96 -14.56 -7.65
C GLY A 351 -36.63 -15.10 -9.02
N GLU A 352 -37.33 -14.69 -10.08
CA GLU A 352 -37.36 -15.47 -11.31
C GLU A 352 -36.36 -14.97 -12.35
N LEU A 353 -35.60 -15.91 -12.93
CA LEU A 353 -34.58 -15.64 -13.94
C LEU A 353 -35.12 -15.86 -15.37
N TYR A 354 -34.86 -14.89 -16.24
CA TYR A 354 -35.30 -14.84 -17.62
C TYR A 354 -34.12 -14.57 -18.56
N PHE A 355 -34.03 -15.34 -19.65
CA PHE A 355 -33.17 -15.03 -20.79
C PHE A 355 -33.97 -14.30 -21.83
N VAL A 356 -33.54 -13.11 -22.21
CA VAL A 356 -34.14 -12.37 -23.33
C VAL A 356 -33.10 -12.22 -24.44
N GLN A 357 -33.34 -12.95 -25.54
CA GLN A 357 -32.49 -12.90 -26.72
C GLN A 357 -32.81 -11.67 -27.59
N ASP A 358 -31.92 -11.37 -28.55
CA ASP A 358 -32.06 -10.26 -29.50
C ASP A 358 -33.36 -10.28 -30.33
N ASP A 359 -34.00 -11.45 -30.46
CA ASP A 359 -35.28 -11.60 -31.13
C ASP A 359 -36.50 -11.40 -30.21
N ASN A 360 -36.26 -10.88 -28.99
CA ASN A 360 -37.22 -10.72 -27.89
C ASN A 360 -37.86 -12.03 -27.41
N THR A 361 -37.24 -13.20 -27.67
CA THR A 361 -37.70 -14.44 -27.06
C THR A 361 -37.29 -14.48 -25.59
N VAL A 362 -38.28 -14.73 -24.72
CA VAL A 362 -38.07 -14.89 -23.28
C VAL A 362 -38.09 -16.38 -22.94
N GLN A 363 -37.00 -16.88 -22.38
CA GLN A 363 -36.95 -18.22 -21.78
C GLN A 363 -36.85 -18.10 -20.26
N GLN A 364 -37.88 -18.58 -19.57
CA GLN A 364 -37.90 -18.70 -18.10
C GLN A 364 -37.20 -20.00 -17.71
N PHE A 365 -36.27 -19.94 -16.76
CA PHE A 365 -35.74 -21.13 -16.11
C PHE A 365 -36.37 -21.28 -14.74
N ALA A 366 -36.98 -22.45 -14.50
CA ALA A 366 -37.41 -22.84 -13.17
C ALA A 366 -36.20 -23.41 -12.43
N PHE A 367 -35.88 -22.83 -11.26
CA PHE A 367 -34.89 -23.38 -10.35
C PHE A 367 -35.20 -24.86 -10.07
N LEU A 368 -34.19 -25.71 -10.16
CA LEU A 368 -34.23 -27.02 -9.51
C LEU A 368 -34.09 -26.76 -7.99
N GLN A 369 -35.16 -26.27 -7.35
CA GLN A 369 -35.22 -26.27 -5.90
C GLN A 369 -35.12 -27.71 -5.41
N GLY A 370 -33.97 -28.03 -4.81
CA GLY A 370 -33.77 -29.20 -3.98
C GLY A 370 -33.39 -30.46 -4.74
N ASP A 371 -32.10 -30.66 -4.91
CA ASP A 371 -31.50 -31.84 -4.30
C ASP A 371 -30.45 -31.36 -3.29
N THR A 372 -30.74 -31.63 -2.02
CA THR A 372 -29.79 -31.58 -0.91
C THR A 372 -28.41 -32.08 -1.34
N PRO A 373 -27.30 -31.41 -0.97
CA PRO A 373 -25.97 -31.87 -1.33
C PRO A 373 -25.78 -33.29 -0.78
N VAL A 374 -25.60 -34.25 -1.68
CA VAL A 374 -24.89 -35.46 -1.32
C VAL A 374 -23.46 -35.00 -1.12
N ALA A 375 -23.07 -34.86 0.14
CA ALA A 375 -21.68 -34.83 0.52
C ALA A 375 -20.99 -36.02 -0.15
N ASP A 376 -20.12 -35.75 -1.11
CA ASP A 376 -18.90 -36.51 -1.39
C ASP A 376 -18.06 -35.72 -2.43
N ASP A 377 -16.89 -35.28 -1.95
CA ASP A 377 -15.67 -34.94 -2.67
C ASP A 377 -15.63 -33.72 -3.62
N PHE A 378 -15.45 -32.53 -3.03
CA PHE A 378 -14.46 -31.57 -3.55
C PHE A 378 -13.17 -31.74 -2.72
N GLU A 379 -12.24 -32.52 -3.26
CA GLU A 379 -10.85 -32.50 -2.82
C GLU A 379 -10.22 -31.25 -3.45
N ILE A 380 -9.82 -30.30 -2.60
CA ILE A 380 -8.95 -29.19 -2.95
C ILE A 380 -7.65 -29.81 -3.50
N ILE A 381 -7.30 -29.50 -4.75
CA ILE A 381 -5.92 -29.63 -5.23
C ILE A 381 -5.38 -28.23 -5.44
#